data_AF-A0A9D1GKY8-F1
#
_entry.id   AF-A0A9D1GKY8-F1
#
_cell.length_a   1.000
_cell.length_b   1.000
_cell.length_c   1.000
_cell.angle_alpha   90.00
_cell.angle_beta   90.00
_cell.angle_gamma   90.00
#
_symmetry.space_group_name_H-M   'P 1'
#
loop_
_entity.id
_entity.type
_entity.pdbx_description
1 polymer ?
#
loop_
_entity_poly.entity_id
_entity_poly.type
_entity_poly.pdbx_seq_one_letter_code
_entity_poly.pdbx_strand_id
1 'polypeptide(L)'
;MKKGRGTGLKGRRKLAAVLLGLLILSACKAGEDAFSRQKEIVDETARIVLLMDQDSRDYDLALQEIGRYLDEPDPEILAAVQQKVQESTAEFQTRQDQAESYEMTEDFADILVENHIDPEEYQMNADSRISSLGRFITRLQTMDTYLEMVSILPGTVEDDLRFMYEYNLEEQRIIRGYQYCAVNYWFASWEGEGAEYAKEQIADQLESFVLEESIWETSQEGAEQRMEVYLNQLEEQISELTDYIGEAQEELYEMEKENSP
;
A
#
# COMPACT_ATOMS: atom_id res chain seq x y z
N MET A 1 20.66 81.47 -15.21
CA MET A 1 19.64 80.78 -14.39
C MET A 1 19.33 79.43 -15.02
N LYS A 2 19.76 78.32 -14.39
CA LYS A 2 19.49 76.94 -14.85
C LYS A 2 18.11 76.49 -14.36
N LYS A 3 17.26 76.00 -15.25
CA LYS A 3 15.99 75.31 -14.94
C LYS A 3 16.31 73.90 -14.40
N GLY A 4 15.95 73.61 -13.16
CA GLY A 4 15.98 72.27 -12.57
C GLY A 4 14.64 71.56 -12.75
N ARG A 5 14.63 70.45 -13.48
CA ARG A 5 13.49 69.54 -13.65
C ARG A 5 13.25 68.74 -12.37
N GLY A 6 12.10 68.94 -11.72
CA GLY A 6 11.62 68.09 -10.63
C GLY A 6 10.44 67.22 -11.09
N THR A 7 10.70 66.08 -11.72
CA THR A 7 9.64 65.11 -12.10
C THR A 7 10.00 63.62 -11.91
N GLY A 8 11.19 63.28 -11.37
CA GLY A 8 11.67 61.89 -11.36
C GLY A 8 11.11 60.96 -10.27
N LEU A 9 10.61 61.48 -9.14
CA LEU A 9 10.30 60.65 -7.96
C LEU A 9 8.89 60.01 -7.97
N LYS A 10 7.88 60.71 -8.53
CA LYS A 10 6.49 60.21 -8.56
C LYS A 10 6.28 59.12 -9.62
N GLY A 11 7.01 59.18 -10.74
CA GLY A 11 6.97 58.15 -11.79
C GLY A 11 7.61 56.83 -11.34
N ARG A 12 8.73 56.90 -10.61
CA ARG A 12 9.43 55.71 -10.07
C ARG A 12 8.61 54.94 -9.03
N ARG A 13 7.88 55.64 -8.15
CA ARG A 13 6.99 54.98 -7.16
C ARG A 13 5.79 54.27 -7.79
N LYS A 14 5.21 54.84 -8.85
CA LYS A 14 4.12 54.18 -9.60
C LYS A 14 4.61 52.97 -10.37
N LEU A 15 5.80 53.03 -10.99
CA LEU A 15 6.39 51.91 -11.70
C LEU A 15 6.75 50.75 -10.76
N ALA A 16 7.30 51.05 -9.58
CA ALA A 16 7.60 50.05 -8.56
C ALA A 16 6.33 49.36 -8.01
N ALA A 17 5.24 50.10 -7.80
CA ALA A 17 3.98 49.52 -7.35
C ALA A 17 3.32 48.61 -8.42
N VAL A 18 3.43 48.96 -9.70
CA VAL A 18 2.94 48.12 -10.81
C VAL A 18 3.79 46.85 -10.96
N LEU A 19 5.11 46.95 -10.86
CA LEU A 19 6.01 45.78 -10.90
C LEU A 19 5.77 44.85 -9.71
N LEU A 20 5.57 45.39 -8.51
CA LEU A 20 5.24 44.60 -7.32
C LEU A 20 3.87 43.91 -7.47
N GLY A 21 2.87 44.62 -8.00
CA GLY A 21 1.55 44.03 -8.27
C GLY A 21 1.59 42.91 -9.33
N LEU A 22 2.38 43.06 -10.38
CA LEU A 22 2.59 42.03 -11.40
C LEU A 22 3.33 40.81 -10.83
N LEU A 23 4.33 41.01 -9.96
CA LEU A 23 5.04 39.92 -9.28
C LEU A 23 4.12 39.14 -8.34
N ILE A 24 3.27 39.83 -7.58
CA ILE A 24 2.28 39.19 -6.71
C ILE A 24 1.26 38.38 -7.52
N LEU A 25 0.71 38.97 -8.60
CA LEU A 25 -0.24 38.25 -9.46
C LEU A 25 0.39 37.04 -10.16
N SER A 26 1.64 37.15 -10.59
CA SER A 26 2.35 36.03 -11.23
C SER A 26 2.69 34.93 -10.23
N ALA A 27 3.02 35.28 -8.98
CA ALA A 27 3.24 34.33 -7.91
C ALA A 27 1.93 33.63 -7.48
N CYS A 28 0.82 34.35 -7.37
CA CYS A 28 -0.49 33.76 -7.10
C CYS A 28 -0.91 32.77 -8.20
N LYS A 29 -0.75 33.15 -9.48
CA LYS A 29 -1.07 32.26 -10.60
C LYS A 29 -0.17 31.01 -10.61
N ALA A 30 1.13 31.18 -10.38
CA ALA A 30 2.05 30.04 -10.31
C ALA A 30 1.71 29.09 -9.14
N GLY A 31 1.22 29.64 -8.01
CA GLY A 31 0.73 28.82 -6.89
C GLY A 31 -0.55 28.05 -7.22
N GLU A 32 -1.53 28.69 -7.88
CA GLU A 32 -2.76 28.02 -8.34
C GLU A 32 -2.46 26.90 -9.35
N ASP A 33 -1.56 27.16 -10.31
CA ASP A 33 -1.16 26.17 -11.32
C ASP A 33 -0.40 24.99 -10.68
N ALA A 34 0.44 25.23 -9.66
CA ALA A 34 1.17 24.19 -8.93
C ALA A 34 0.24 23.30 -8.09
N PHE A 35 -0.66 23.90 -7.31
CA PHE A 35 -1.63 23.13 -6.52
C PHE A 35 -2.55 22.29 -7.40
N SER A 36 -2.99 22.82 -8.55
CA SER A 36 -3.83 22.07 -9.49
C SER A 36 -3.14 20.79 -9.98
N ARG A 37 -1.83 20.83 -10.24
CA ARG A 37 -1.04 19.66 -10.68
C ARG A 37 -0.86 18.65 -9.55
N GLN A 38 -0.52 19.12 -8.35
CA GLN A 38 -0.41 18.28 -7.16
C GLN A 38 -1.73 17.57 -6.83
N LYS A 39 -2.85 18.29 -6.94
CA LYS A 39 -4.19 17.74 -6.78
C LYS A 39 -4.46 16.60 -7.77
N GLU A 40 -4.05 16.74 -9.02
CA GLU A 40 -4.23 15.70 -10.04
C GLU A 40 -3.48 14.41 -9.67
N ILE A 41 -2.23 14.52 -9.20
CA ILE A 41 -1.45 13.38 -8.72
C ILE A 41 -2.13 12.73 -7.51
N VAL A 42 -2.59 13.53 -6.55
CA VAL A 42 -3.26 13.01 -5.33
C VAL A 42 -4.56 12.29 -5.68
N ASP A 43 -5.40 12.89 -6.52
CA ASP A 43 -6.69 12.30 -6.91
C ASP A 43 -6.47 10.95 -7.63
N GLU A 44 -5.48 10.88 -8.52
CA GLU A 44 -5.16 9.66 -9.25
C GLU A 44 -4.55 8.58 -8.34
N THR A 45 -3.65 8.99 -7.43
CA THR A 45 -3.06 8.08 -6.44
C THR A 45 -4.14 7.53 -5.51
N ALA A 46 -5.03 8.38 -5.00
CA ALA A 46 -6.15 7.97 -4.15
C ALA A 46 -7.04 6.95 -4.86
N ARG A 47 -7.37 7.18 -6.14
CA ARG A 47 -8.19 6.25 -6.94
C ARG A 47 -7.59 4.84 -6.99
N ILE A 48 -6.27 4.74 -7.07
CA ILE A 48 -5.56 3.46 -7.19
C ILE A 48 -5.37 2.83 -5.81
N VAL A 49 -4.80 3.59 -4.88
CA VAL A 49 -4.39 3.09 -3.56
C VAL A 49 -5.59 2.68 -2.72
N LEU A 50 -6.70 3.44 -2.74
CA LEU A 50 -7.88 3.09 -1.94
C LEU A 50 -8.54 1.79 -2.41
N LEU A 51 -8.40 1.42 -3.69
CA LEU A 51 -8.82 0.10 -4.17
C LEU A 51 -7.92 -1.01 -3.63
N MET A 52 -6.61 -0.78 -3.61
CA MET A 52 -5.64 -1.74 -3.04
C MET A 52 -5.82 -1.91 -1.53
N ASP A 53 -6.10 -0.81 -0.82
CA ASP A 53 -6.40 -0.80 0.61
C ASP A 53 -7.67 -1.62 0.92
N GLN A 54 -8.73 -1.44 0.13
CA GLN A 54 -9.95 -2.23 0.24
C GLN A 54 -9.72 -3.71 -0.06
N ASP A 55 -8.94 -4.06 -1.09
CA ASP A 55 -8.59 -5.45 -1.38
C ASP A 55 -7.80 -6.08 -0.20
N SER A 56 -6.89 -5.32 0.41
CA SER A 56 -6.15 -5.75 1.61
C SER A 56 -7.07 -5.95 2.81
N ARG A 57 -8.04 -5.05 3.03
CA ARG A 57 -9.05 -5.19 4.09
C ARG A 57 -9.90 -6.45 3.91
N ASP A 58 -10.34 -6.71 2.70
CA ASP A 58 -11.17 -7.89 2.40
C ASP A 58 -10.40 -9.19 2.65
N TYR A 59 -9.08 -9.18 2.44
CA TYR A 59 -8.22 -10.31 2.77
C TYR A 59 -8.10 -10.49 4.29
N ASP A 60 -7.96 -9.41 5.06
CA ASP A 60 -7.98 -9.47 6.53
C ASP A 60 -9.28 -10.08 7.07
N LEU A 61 -10.42 -9.72 6.47
CA LEU A 61 -11.71 -10.30 6.83
C LEU A 61 -11.77 -11.81 6.55
N ALA A 62 -11.18 -12.28 5.44
CA ALA A 62 -11.09 -13.71 5.15
C ALA A 62 -10.20 -14.43 6.18
N LEU A 63 -9.06 -13.84 6.56
CA LEU A 63 -8.19 -14.39 7.61
C LEU A 63 -8.90 -14.43 8.98
N GLN A 64 -9.68 -13.40 9.33
CA GLN A 64 -10.42 -13.37 10.60
C GLN A 64 -11.40 -14.54 10.76
N GLU A 65 -12.01 -15.01 9.67
CA GLU A 65 -12.89 -16.17 9.69
C GLU A 65 -12.12 -17.46 10.01
N ILE A 66 -10.91 -17.61 9.46
CA ILE A 66 -10.01 -18.73 9.79
C ILE A 66 -9.58 -18.66 11.26
N GLY A 67 -9.21 -17.47 11.73
CA GLY A 67 -8.85 -17.24 13.13
C GLY A 67 -9.95 -17.65 14.10
N ARG A 68 -11.21 -17.31 13.79
CA ARG A 68 -12.37 -17.70 14.60
C ARG A 68 -12.49 -19.22 14.74
N TYR A 69 -12.27 -19.96 13.65
CA TYR A 69 -12.26 -21.42 13.69
C TYR A 69 -11.09 -21.95 14.54
N LEU A 70 -9.90 -21.37 14.41
CA LEU A 70 -8.74 -21.79 15.19
C LEU A 70 -8.87 -21.52 16.70
N ASP A 71 -9.61 -20.47 17.08
CA ASP A 71 -9.88 -20.16 18.49
C ASP A 71 -10.97 -21.07 19.09
N GLU A 72 -12.01 -21.37 18.32
CA GLU A 72 -13.14 -22.20 18.72
C GLU A 72 -13.43 -23.29 17.67
N PRO A 73 -12.66 -24.41 17.66
CA PRO A 73 -12.81 -25.45 16.64
C PRO A 73 -14.15 -26.18 16.76
N ASP A 74 -14.96 -26.08 15.71
CA ASP A 74 -16.24 -26.77 15.58
C ASP A 74 -16.45 -27.22 14.11
N PRO A 75 -16.95 -28.44 13.85
CA PRO A 75 -17.15 -28.94 12.49
C PRO A 75 -18.14 -28.14 11.64
N GLU A 76 -19.18 -27.54 12.24
CA GLU A 76 -20.12 -26.68 11.51
C GLU A 76 -19.46 -25.33 11.17
N ILE A 77 -18.60 -24.81 12.05
CA ILE A 77 -17.79 -23.62 11.79
C ILE A 77 -16.78 -23.89 10.67
N LEU A 78 -16.10 -25.04 10.68
CA LEU A 78 -15.11 -25.41 9.67
C LEU A 78 -15.67 -25.35 8.24
N ALA A 79 -16.83 -25.95 8.02
CA ALA A 79 -17.48 -25.95 6.70
C ALA A 79 -17.87 -24.53 6.25
N ALA A 80 -18.36 -23.70 7.16
CA ALA A 80 -18.71 -22.31 6.86
C ALA A 80 -17.48 -21.45 6.54
N VAL A 81 -16.39 -21.63 7.30
CA VAL A 81 -15.11 -20.94 7.05
C VAL A 81 -14.52 -21.37 5.71
N GLN A 82 -14.54 -22.66 5.40
CA GLN A 82 -14.07 -23.16 4.11
C GLN A 82 -14.84 -22.53 2.94
N GLN A 83 -16.17 -22.52 3.02
CA GLN A 83 -17.01 -21.86 2.02
C GLN A 83 -16.64 -20.37 1.89
N LYS A 84 -16.44 -19.66 3.00
CA LYS A 84 -16.12 -18.24 2.98
C LYS A 84 -14.75 -17.95 2.36
N VAL A 85 -13.75 -18.80 2.61
CA VAL A 85 -12.42 -18.73 1.98
C VAL A 85 -12.53 -18.93 0.47
N GLN A 86 -13.32 -19.91 0.02
CA GLN A 86 -13.55 -20.18 -1.40
C GLN A 86 -14.29 -19.03 -2.10
N GLU A 87 -15.32 -18.47 -1.47
CA GLU A 87 -16.04 -17.30 -1.97
C GLU A 87 -15.11 -16.09 -2.10
N SER A 88 -14.30 -15.80 -1.07
CA SER A 88 -13.35 -14.68 -1.09
C SER A 88 -12.28 -14.87 -2.16
N THR A 89 -11.79 -16.11 -2.35
CA THR A 89 -10.84 -16.46 -3.42
C THR A 89 -11.45 -16.20 -4.80
N ALA A 90 -12.71 -16.59 -5.02
CA ALA A 90 -13.40 -16.36 -6.29
C ALA A 90 -13.66 -14.86 -6.56
N GLU A 91 -13.96 -14.09 -5.52
CA GLU A 91 -14.10 -12.63 -5.62
C GLU A 91 -12.76 -11.99 -6.02
N PHE A 92 -11.64 -12.37 -5.39
CA PHE A 92 -10.33 -11.86 -5.78
C PHE A 92 -9.94 -12.27 -7.20
N GLN A 93 -10.23 -13.49 -7.63
CA GLN A 93 -10.00 -13.92 -9.01
C GLN A 93 -10.79 -13.06 -9.99
N THR A 94 -12.06 -12.78 -9.68
CA THR A 94 -12.90 -11.91 -10.51
C THR A 94 -12.32 -10.50 -10.60
N ARG A 95 -11.86 -9.93 -9.47
CA ARG A 95 -11.22 -8.60 -9.44
C ARG A 95 -9.90 -8.59 -10.21
N GLN A 96 -9.13 -9.67 -10.15
CA GLN A 96 -7.86 -9.81 -10.87
C GLN A 96 -8.10 -9.91 -12.38
N ASP A 97 -9.06 -10.72 -12.81
CA ASP A 97 -9.41 -10.90 -14.23
C ASP A 97 -9.99 -9.62 -14.86
N GLN A 98 -10.61 -8.76 -14.04
CA GLN A 98 -11.16 -7.47 -14.45
C GLN A 98 -10.17 -6.31 -14.29
N ALA A 99 -9.04 -6.51 -13.61
CA ALA A 99 -8.05 -5.48 -13.41
C ALA A 99 -7.28 -5.26 -14.73
N GLU A 100 -7.27 -4.01 -15.18
CA GLU A 100 -6.47 -3.58 -16.31
C GLU A 100 -5.14 -3.00 -15.80
N SER A 101 -4.07 -3.17 -16.57
CA SER A 101 -2.83 -2.46 -16.31
C SER A 101 -3.05 -0.95 -16.40
N TYR A 102 -2.31 -0.22 -15.58
CA TYR A 102 -2.33 1.22 -15.54
C TYR A 102 -1.70 1.78 -16.82
N GLU A 103 -2.48 2.58 -17.55
CA GLU A 103 -2.04 3.27 -18.75
C GLU A 103 -1.89 4.77 -18.43
N MET A 104 -0.63 5.18 -18.25
CA MET A 104 -0.28 6.57 -17.97
C MET A 104 -0.27 7.41 -19.25
N THR A 105 -0.85 8.61 -19.20
CA THR A 105 -0.79 9.56 -20.32
C THR A 105 0.54 10.33 -20.31
N GLU A 106 0.98 10.79 -21.48
CA GLU A 106 2.19 11.65 -21.60
C GLU A 106 2.04 12.93 -20.76
N ASP A 107 0.86 13.57 -20.79
CA ASP A 107 0.59 14.79 -20.02
C ASP A 107 0.71 14.55 -18.49
N PHE A 108 0.24 13.39 -18.00
CA PHE A 108 0.35 13.05 -16.58
C PHE A 108 1.80 12.68 -16.20
N ALA A 109 2.54 11.99 -17.07
CA ALA A 109 3.96 11.72 -16.86
C ALA A 109 4.77 13.03 -16.73
N ASP A 110 4.46 14.04 -17.55
CA ASP A 110 5.07 15.37 -17.43
C ASP A 110 4.75 16.02 -16.07
N ILE A 111 3.50 15.90 -15.59
CA ILE A 111 3.09 16.38 -14.26
C ILE A 111 3.88 15.69 -13.14
N LEU A 112 4.09 14.37 -13.23
CA LEU A 112 4.88 13.62 -12.25
C LEU A 112 6.34 14.10 -12.21
N VAL A 113 6.97 14.25 -13.37
CA VAL A 113 8.37 14.72 -13.49
C VAL A 113 8.53 16.13 -12.90
N GLU A 114 7.58 17.03 -13.17
CA GLU A 114 7.57 18.38 -12.59
C GLU A 114 7.45 18.38 -11.06
N ASN A 115 6.88 17.31 -10.48
CA ASN A 115 6.74 17.11 -9.04
C ASN A 115 7.80 16.16 -8.46
N HIS A 116 8.87 15.88 -9.22
CA HIS A 116 9.98 15.02 -8.81
C HIS A 116 9.58 13.57 -8.49
N ILE A 117 8.52 13.08 -9.15
CA ILE A 117 8.09 11.69 -9.08
C ILE A 117 8.53 10.99 -10.36
N ASP A 118 9.16 9.83 -10.23
CA ASP A 118 9.56 9.01 -11.36
C ASP A 118 8.32 8.32 -11.98
N PRO A 119 8.02 8.55 -13.27
CA PRO A 119 6.83 7.96 -13.90
C PRO A 119 6.88 6.43 -13.98
N GLU A 120 8.06 5.82 -14.18
CA GLU A 120 8.19 4.36 -14.26
C GLU A 120 7.92 3.73 -12.89
N GLU A 121 8.48 4.31 -11.82
CA GLU A 121 8.25 3.86 -10.45
C GLU A 121 6.78 4.01 -10.02
N TYR A 122 6.14 5.12 -10.41
CA TYR A 122 4.71 5.35 -10.19
C TYR A 122 3.86 4.30 -10.91
N GLN A 123 4.13 4.04 -12.19
CA GLN A 123 3.40 3.05 -12.98
C GLN A 123 3.58 1.64 -12.40
N MET A 124 4.78 1.25 -11.99
CA MET A 124 5.03 -0.03 -11.33
C MET A 124 4.20 -0.20 -10.05
N ASN A 125 4.06 0.87 -9.25
CA ASN A 125 3.20 0.85 -8.07
C ASN A 125 1.72 0.73 -8.45
N ALA A 126 1.27 1.50 -9.44
CA ALA A 126 -0.10 1.44 -9.91
C ALA A 126 -0.50 0.05 -10.45
N ASP A 127 0.42 -0.63 -11.13
CA ASP A 127 0.24 -1.98 -11.66
C ASP A 127 0.33 -3.09 -10.59
N SER A 128 0.83 -2.77 -9.40
CA SER A 128 1.06 -3.77 -8.33
C SER A 128 -0.22 -4.38 -7.75
N ARG A 129 -1.39 -3.80 -8.06
CA ARG A 129 -2.68 -4.35 -7.63
C ARG A 129 -2.92 -5.77 -8.16
N ILE A 130 -2.59 -6.04 -9.42
CA ILE A 130 -2.81 -7.36 -10.06
C ILE A 130 -1.98 -8.45 -9.37
N SER A 131 -0.71 -8.14 -9.06
CA SER A 131 0.18 -9.07 -8.36
C SER A 131 -0.24 -9.26 -6.91
N SER A 132 -0.72 -8.20 -6.24
CA SER A 132 -1.25 -8.27 -4.87
C SER A 132 -2.50 -9.15 -4.78
N LEU A 133 -3.45 -9.02 -5.72
CA LEU A 133 -4.61 -9.92 -5.81
C LEU A 133 -4.17 -11.38 -6.01
N GLY A 134 -3.18 -11.63 -6.88
CA GLY A 134 -2.63 -12.97 -7.10
C GLY A 134 -2.02 -13.58 -5.84
N ARG A 135 -1.36 -12.76 -5.01
CA ARG A 135 -0.85 -13.18 -3.70
C ARG A 135 -2.00 -13.59 -2.78
N PHE A 136 -3.04 -12.76 -2.62
CA PHE A 136 -4.19 -13.09 -1.77
C PHE A 136 -4.88 -14.39 -2.20
N ILE A 137 -5.08 -14.59 -3.50
CA ILE A 137 -5.64 -15.82 -4.08
C ILE A 137 -4.79 -17.03 -3.68
N THR A 138 -3.48 -16.96 -3.89
CA THR A 138 -2.55 -18.07 -3.59
C THR A 138 -2.53 -18.41 -2.09
N ARG A 139 -2.53 -17.38 -1.23
CA ARG A 139 -2.55 -17.58 0.23
C ARG A 139 -3.86 -18.22 0.67
N LEU A 140 -5.02 -17.73 0.21
CA LEU A 140 -6.31 -18.31 0.55
C LEU A 140 -6.49 -19.74 0.02
N GLN A 141 -5.99 -20.06 -1.19
CA GLN A 141 -6.00 -21.42 -1.73
C GLN A 141 -5.16 -22.39 -0.89
N THR A 142 -4.00 -21.91 -0.42
CA THR A 142 -3.18 -22.67 0.54
C THR A 142 -3.96 -22.94 1.82
N MET A 143 -4.61 -21.92 2.38
CA MET A 143 -5.43 -22.08 3.59
C MET A 143 -6.63 -23.02 3.39
N ASP A 144 -7.32 -22.95 2.25
CA ASP A 144 -8.43 -23.85 1.89
C ASP A 144 -7.96 -25.32 1.87
N THR A 145 -6.74 -25.57 1.36
CA THR A 145 -6.14 -26.90 1.38
C THR A 145 -5.94 -27.42 2.81
N TYR A 146 -5.42 -26.60 3.71
CA TYR A 146 -5.27 -26.99 5.11
C TYR A 146 -6.62 -27.22 5.81
N LEU A 147 -7.62 -26.37 5.57
CA LEU A 147 -8.97 -26.53 6.11
C LEU A 147 -9.63 -27.84 5.62
N GLU A 148 -9.45 -28.19 4.34
CA GLU A 148 -9.88 -29.48 3.79
C GLU A 148 -9.15 -30.64 4.49
N MET A 149 -7.83 -30.53 4.67
CA MET A 149 -7.03 -31.57 5.33
C MET A 149 -7.44 -31.78 6.78
N VAL A 150 -7.78 -30.74 7.54
CA VAL A 150 -8.30 -30.86 8.91
C VAL A 150 -9.59 -31.69 8.94
N SER A 151 -10.45 -31.54 7.93
CA SER A 151 -11.68 -32.34 7.81
C SER A 151 -11.41 -33.83 7.55
N ILE A 152 -10.31 -34.14 6.84
CA ILE A 152 -9.95 -35.50 6.44
C ILE A 152 -9.09 -36.20 7.50
N LEU A 153 -8.18 -35.46 8.14
CA LEU A 153 -7.16 -35.94 9.06
C LEU A 153 -7.17 -35.15 10.39
N PRO A 154 -8.26 -35.23 11.17
CA PRO A 154 -8.36 -34.47 12.42
C PRO A 154 -7.29 -34.90 13.42
N GLY A 155 -6.65 -33.91 14.04
CA GLY A 155 -5.55 -34.03 15.00
C GLY A 155 -4.17 -34.19 14.37
N THR A 156 -4.02 -33.96 13.06
CA THR A 156 -2.76 -34.17 12.32
C THR A 156 -2.21 -32.91 11.67
N VAL A 157 -3.07 -31.97 11.26
CA VAL A 157 -2.68 -30.84 10.39
C VAL A 157 -3.09 -29.47 10.96
N GLU A 158 -3.68 -29.46 12.16
CA GLU A 158 -4.15 -28.26 12.83
C GLU A 158 -3.00 -27.33 13.25
N ASP A 159 -1.86 -27.90 13.64
CA ASP A 159 -0.66 -27.12 13.97
C ASP A 159 -0.10 -26.44 12.72
N ASP A 160 -0.09 -27.13 11.58
CA ASP A 160 0.31 -26.54 10.29
C ASP A 160 -0.68 -25.44 9.84
N LEU A 161 -1.98 -25.68 9.98
CA LEU A 161 -2.99 -24.65 9.70
C LEU A 161 -2.79 -23.42 10.59
N ARG A 162 -2.49 -23.61 11.87
CA ARG A 162 -2.23 -22.52 12.81
C ARG A 162 -0.97 -21.75 12.46
N PHE A 163 0.13 -22.45 12.18
CA PHE A 163 1.37 -21.83 11.74
C PHE A 163 1.15 -20.99 10.48
N MET A 164 0.52 -21.57 9.45
CA MET A 164 0.26 -20.86 8.21
C MET A 164 -0.69 -19.67 8.41
N TYR A 165 -1.68 -19.79 9.28
CA TYR A 165 -2.55 -18.67 9.64
C TYR A 165 -1.76 -17.51 10.27
N GLU A 166 -0.95 -17.80 11.30
CA GLU A 166 -0.13 -16.81 12.00
C GLU A 166 0.90 -16.17 11.07
N TYR A 167 1.56 -16.98 10.22
CA TYR A 167 2.46 -16.50 9.18
C TYR A 167 1.78 -15.49 8.25
N ASN A 168 0.57 -15.80 7.79
CA ASN A 168 -0.17 -14.94 6.86
C ASN A 168 -0.66 -13.64 7.53
N LEU A 169 -1.03 -13.69 8.82
CA LEU A 169 -1.38 -12.48 9.58
C LEU A 169 -0.18 -11.54 9.69
N GLU A 170 1.00 -12.07 10.02
CA GLU A 170 2.20 -11.25 10.20
C GLU A 170 2.71 -10.72 8.86
N GLU A 171 2.77 -11.55 7.81
CA GLU A 171 3.09 -11.11 6.45
C GLU A 171 2.17 -9.95 6.01
N GLN A 172 0.86 -10.09 6.27
CA GLN A 172 -0.11 -9.05 5.94
C GLN A 172 0.09 -7.77 6.77
N ARG A 173 0.40 -7.89 8.07
CA ARG A 173 0.75 -6.72 8.90
C ARG A 173 1.94 -5.97 8.32
N ILE A 174 3.01 -6.69 7.96
CA ILE A 174 4.24 -6.12 7.39
C ILE A 174 3.94 -5.43 6.05
N ILE A 175 3.22 -6.10 5.14
CA ILE A 175 2.88 -5.55 3.82
C ILE A 175 2.04 -4.27 3.95
N ARG A 176 1.03 -4.25 4.82
CA ARG A 176 0.20 -3.06 5.07
C ARG A 176 1.06 -1.87 5.52
N GLY A 177 1.97 -2.11 6.48
CA GLY A 177 2.90 -1.09 6.95
C GLY A 177 3.83 -0.57 5.85
N TYR A 178 4.37 -1.48 5.02
CA TYR A 178 5.17 -1.10 3.85
C TYR A 178 4.37 -0.24 2.87
N GLN A 179 3.15 -0.66 2.51
CA GLN A 179 2.29 0.06 1.57
C GLN A 179 1.93 1.46 2.06
N TYR A 180 1.64 1.62 3.35
CA TYR A 180 1.43 2.95 3.94
C TYR A 180 2.64 3.88 3.73
N CYS A 181 3.86 3.36 3.95
CA CYS A 181 5.09 4.14 3.78
C CYS A 181 5.40 4.41 2.30
N ALA A 182 5.15 3.44 1.41
CA ALA A 182 5.34 3.59 -0.04
C ALA A 182 4.41 4.64 -0.64
N VAL A 183 3.16 4.72 -0.16
CA VAL A 183 2.21 5.76 -0.59
C VAL A 183 2.64 7.12 -0.07
N ASN A 184 3.08 7.19 1.20
CA ASN A 184 3.57 8.42 1.80
C ASN A 184 4.83 8.97 1.10
N TYR A 185 5.73 8.11 0.63
CA TYR A 185 6.99 8.47 -0.04
C TYR A 185 6.80 9.50 -1.18
N TRP A 186 5.73 9.38 -1.96
CA TRP A 186 5.43 10.29 -3.07
C TRP A 186 5.18 11.74 -2.64
N PHE A 187 4.64 11.92 -1.43
CA PHE A 187 4.13 13.19 -0.94
C PHE A 187 4.94 13.74 0.23
N ALA A 188 5.84 12.94 0.81
CA ALA A 188 6.51 13.25 2.06
C ALA A 188 7.32 14.56 1.99
N SER A 189 7.88 14.91 0.83
CA SER A 189 8.65 16.15 0.62
C SER A 189 7.79 17.36 0.21
N TRP A 190 6.47 17.20 0.05
CA TRP A 190 5.58 18.31 -0.31
C TRP A 190 5.27 19.19 0.90
N GLU A 191 5.01 20.47 0.66
CA GLU A 191 4.62 21.44 1.67
C GLU A 191 3.33 22.16 1.27
N GLY A 192 2.64 22.75 2.25
CA GLY A 192 1.45 23.58 2.02
C GLY A 192 0.22 22.80 1.57
N GLU A 193 -0.63 23.45 0.76
CA GLU A 193 -1.96 22.96 0.40
C GLU A 193 -1.93 21.57 -0.28
N GLY A 194 -0.92 21.28 -1.10
CA GLY A 194 -0.77 19.97 -1.75
C GLY A 194 -0.50 18.84 -0.77
N ALA A 195 0.33 19.08 0.24
CA ALA A 195 0.64 18.08 1.28
C ALA A 195 -0.56 17.83 2.21
N GLU A 196 -1.28 18.90 2.59
CA GLU A 196 -2.51 18.79 3.37
C GLU A 196 -3.58 18.00 2.61
N TYR A 197 -3.73 18.28 1.31
CA TYR A 197 -4.69 17.58 0.45
C TYR A 197 -4.32 16.10 0.26
N ALA A 198 -3.03 15.77 0.06
CA ALA A 198 -2.57 14.37 -0.03
C ALA A 198 -2.92 13.58 1.23
N LYS A 199 -2.69 14.17 2.42
CA LYS A 199 -3.04 13.54 3.68
C LYS A 199 -4.55 13.32 3.81
N GLU A 200 -5.36 14.34 3.52
CA GLU A 200 -6.82 14.28 3.65
C GLU A 200 -7.45 13.23 2.71
N GLN A 201 -7.00 13.18 1.45
CA GLN A 201 -7.60 12.33 0.43
C GLN A 201 -7.05 10.90 0.40
N ILE A 202 -5.86 10.68 0.97
CA ILE A 202 -5.22 9.36 0.97
C ILE A 202 -5.06 8.87 2.40
N ALA A 203 -4.14 9.44 3.17
CA ALA A 203 -3.76 8.92 4.48
C ALA A 203 -4.94 8.76 5.44
N ASP A 204 -5.82 9.77 5.49
CA ASP A 204 -6.99 9.80 6.37
C ASP A 204 -8.14 8.91 5.85
N GLN A 205 -8.06 8.40 4.62
CA GLN A 205 -9.06 7.51 4.02
C GLN A 205 -8.65 6.03 4.04
N LEU A 206 -7.38 5.72 4.35
CA LEU A 206 -6.89 4.34 4.42
C LEU A 206 -7.49 3.62 5.65
N GLU A 207 -7.99 2.40 5.43
CA GLU A 207 -8.56 1.56 6.48
C GLU A 207 -7.67 0.37 6.83
N SER A 208 -7.00 -0.23 5.85
CA SER A 208 -6.20 -1.45 6.04
C SER A 208 -4.70 -1.15 6.23
N PHE A 209 -4.14 -0.28 5.40
CA PHE A 209 -2.71 0.04 5.40
C PHE A 209 -2.25 0.76 6.68
N VAL A 210 -3.18 1.39 7.40
CA VAL A 210 -2.88 2.09 8.66
C VAL A 210 -2.69 1.08 9.80
N LEU A 211 -1.51 1.13 10.41
CA LEU A 211 -1.17 0.41 11.63
C LEU A 211 -1.21 1.37 12.84
N GLU A 212 -1.19 0.82 14.05
CA GLU A 212 -1.19 1.63 15.28
C GLU A 212 0.01 2.59 15.35
N GLU A 213 1.15 2.16 14.82
CA GLU A 213 2.41 2.89 14.76
C GLU A 213 2.63 3.68 13.46
N SER A 214 1.61 3.79 12.59
CA SER A 214 1.73 4.51 11.32
C SER A 214 1.97 6.00 11.52
N ILE A 215 2.96 6.53 10.79
CA ILE A 215 3.33 7.95 10.80
C ILE A 215 3.40 8.44 9.36
N TRP A 216 2.63 9.48 9.04
CA TRP A 216 2.75 10.19 7.78
C TRP A 216 3.97 11.12 7.83
N GLU A 217 5.09 10.61 7.36
CA GLU A 217 6.39 11.30 7.33
C GLU A 217 6.35 12.58 6.49
N THR A 218 7.22 13.53 6.87
CA THR A 218 7.40 14.81 6.16
C THR A 218 8.76 14.88 5.45
N SER A 219 9.35 13.73 5.15
CA SER A 219 10.54 13.61 4.31
C SER A 219 10.58 12.26 3.59
N GLN A 220 11.06 12.26 2.35
CA GLN A 220 11.28 11.03 1.58
C GLN A 220 12.21 10.05 2.31
N GLU A 221 13.33 10.53 2.86
CA GLU A 221 14.27 9.71 3.63
C GLU A 221 13.59 9.03 4.84
N GLY A 222 12.68 9.72 5.52
CA GLY A 222 11.92 9.15 6.64
C GLY A 222 11.00 8.02 6.18
N ALA A 223 10.29 8.23 5.05
CA ALA A 223 9.44 7.20 4.47
C ALA A 223 10.27 5.99 3.99
N GLU A 224 11.41 6.21 3.33
CA GLU A 224 12.34 5.17 2.90
C GLU A 224 12.88 4.33 4.06
N GLN A 225 13.36 4.96 5.13
CA GLN A 225 13.87 4.24 6.31
C GLN A 225 12.81 3.34 6.92
N ARG A 226 11.53 3.75 6.90
CA ARG A 226 10.43 2.90 7.38
C ARG A 226 10.10 1.77 6.40
N MET A 227 10.14 2.02 5.10
CA MET A 227 10.02 0.96 4.09
C MET A 227 11.10 -0.11 4.29
N GLU A 228 12.36 0.28 4.52
CA GLU A 228 13.46 -0.64 4.81
C GLU A 228 13.19 -1.51 6.04
N VAL A 229 12.62 -0.95 7.11
CA VAL A 229 12.24 -1.72 8.30
C VAL A 229 11.24 -2.83 7.96
N TYR A 230 10.20 -2.53 7.18
CA TYR A 230 9.22 -3.54 6.78
C TYR A 230 9.80 -4.56 5.80
N LEU A 231 10.71 -4.15 4.90
CA LEU A 231 11.41 -5.09 4.02
C LEU A 231 12.27 -6.07 4.81
N ASN A 232 13.02 -5.60 5.81
CA ASN A 232 13.79 -6.48 6.70
C ASN A 232 12.89 -7.45 7.48
N GLN A 233 11.74 -6.96 7.99
CA GLN A 233 10.76 -7.83 8.64
C GLN A 233 10.20 -8.89 7.68
N LEU A 234 9.96 -8.54 6.42
CA LEU A 234 9.49 -9.49 5.42
C LEU A 234 10.56 -10.56 5.11
N GLU A 235 11.85 -10.19 5.07
CA GLU A 235 12.94 -11.15 4.93
C GLU A 235 13.02 -12.12 6.11
N GLU A 236 12.89 -11.61 7.34
CA GLU A 236 12.82 -12.42 8.56
C GLU A 236 11.62 -13.37 8.51
N GLN A 237 10.46 -12.87 8.11
CA GLN A 237 9.24 -13.66 7.95
C GLN A 237 9.44 -14.81 6.96
N ILE A 238 10.02 -14.54 5.79
CA ILE A 238 10.33 -15.58 4.79
C ILE A 238 11.30 -16.63 5.35
N SER A 239 12.26 -16.21 6.18
CA SER A 239 13.16 -17.15 6.87
C SER A 239 12.39 -18.09 7.80
N GLU A 240 11.44 -17.57 8.59
CA GLU A 240 10.62 -18.37 9.50
C GLU A 240 9.83 -19.46 8.77
N LEU A 241 9.21 -19.13 7.63
CA LEU A 241 8.53 -20.12 6.80
C LEU A 241 9.50 -21.17 6.25
N THR A 242 10.70 -20.76 5.86
CA THR A 242 11.71 -21.67 5.31
C THR A 242 12.18 -22.66 6.38
N ASP A 243 12.43 -22.17 7.59
CA ASP A 243 12.84 -22.99 8.73
C ASP A 243 11.73 -23.98 9.11
N TYR A 244 10.48 -23.51 9.21
CA TYR A 244 9.33 -24.37 9.50
C TYR A 244 9.15 -25.50 8.46
N ILE A 245 9.25 -25.19 7.17
CA ILE A 245 9.18 -26.21 6.10
C ILE A 245 10.35 -27.20 6.23
N GLY A 246 11.55 -26.71 6.57
CA GLY A 246 12.73 -27.54 6.78
C GLY A 246 12.56 -28.53 7.93
N GLU A 247 12.05 -28.07 9.06
CA GLU A 247 11.77 -28.89 10.24
C GLU A 247 10.70 -29.96 9.94
N ALA A 248 9.58 -29.56 9.33
CA ALA A 248 8.53 -30.50 8.94
C ALA A 248 9.03 -31.59 7.97
N GLN A 249 9.94 -31.26 7.05
CA GLN A 249 10.58 -32.23 6.17
C GLN A 249 11.51 -33.18 6.93
N GLU A 250 12.29 -32.68 7.88
CA GLU A 250 13.17 -33.51 8.70
C GLU A 250 12.38 -34.50 9.56
N GLU A 251 11.30 -34.05 10.20
CA GLU A 251 10.39 -34.91 10.96
C GLU A 251 9.79 -36.03 10.10
N LEU A 252 9.33 -35.70 8.87
CA LEU A 252 8.85 -36.69 7.91
C LEU A 252 9.93 -37.74 7.57
N TYR A 253 11.16 -37.29 7.31
CA TYR A 253 12.28 -38.19 7.04
C TYR A 253 12.64 -39.09 8.22
N GLU A 254 12.55 -38.59 9.46
CA GLU A 254 12.78 -39.39 10.66
C GLU A 254 11.70 -40.44 10.84
N MET A 255 10.42 -40.07 10.69
CA MET A 255 9.31 -41.02 10.72
C MET A 255 9.43 -42.11 9.64
N GLU A 256 9.86 -41.77 8.43
CA GLU A 256 10.09 -42.75 7.36
C GLU A 256 11.23 -43.72 7.69
N LYS A 257 12.31 -43.23 8.33
CA LYS A 257 13.43 -44.08 8.78
C LYS A 257 13.01 -45.03 9.90
N GLU A 258 12.23 -44.56 10.87
CA GLU A 258 11.75 -45.39 11.99
C GLU A 258 10.75 -46.45 11.54
N ASN A 259 9.98 -46.17 10.48
CA ASN A 259 9.00 -47.09 9.91
C ASN A 259 9.53 -47.94 8.74
N SER A 260 10.81 -47.82 8.40
CA SER A 260 11.47 -48.65 7.37
C SER A 260 11.86 -50.03 7.95
N PRO A 261 11.52 -51.15 7.28
CA PRO A 261 11.72 -52.52 7.77
C PRO A 261 13.18 -53.00 7.79
#